data_AF-A0A961CY45-F1
#
_entry.id   AF-A0A961CY45-F1
#
_cell.length_a   1.000
_cell.length_b   1.000
_cell.length_c   1.000
_cell.angle_alpha   90.00
_cell.angle_beta   90.00
_cell.angle_gamma   90.00
#
_symmetry.space_group_name_H-M   'P 1'
#
loop_
_entity.id
_entity.type
_entity.pdbx_description
1 polymer ?
#
loop_
_entity_poly.entity_id
_entity_poly.type
_entity_poly.pdbx_seq_one_letter_code
_entity_poly.pdbx_strand_id
1 'polypeptide(L)'
;MTDQDERPTPEQLGFAGCLDELDDIVRGLETDTVDVDHLSQTVSRAADLVEWCRERLGDTRMRLEEILPRLELADETDPPTDP
;
A
#
# COMPACT_ATOMS: atom_id res chain seq x y z
N MET A 1 8.52 -7.57 28.43
CA MET A 1 7.46 -7.92 27.45
C MET A 1 7.27 -6.65 26.65
N THR A 2 7.90 -6.63 25.48
CA THR A 2 8.28 -5.44 24.70
C THR A 2 7.09 -4.76 24.03
N ASP A 3 7.15 -3.42 23.94
CA ASP A 3 6.32 -2.39 23.26
C ASP A 3 5.71 -2.71 21.87
N GLN A 4 5.86 -3.93 21.35
CA GLN A 4 5.45 -4.32 20.02
C GLN A 4 3.92 -4.38 19.81
N ASP A 5 3.14 -4.46 20.90
CA ASP A 5 1.67 -4.61 20.86
C ASP A 5 0.90 -3.30 20.58
N GLU A 6 1.53 -2.12 20.61
CA GLU A 6 0.85 -0.83 20.42
C GLU A 6 1.00 -0.24 19.00
N ARG A 7 1.77 -0.87 18.11
CA ARG A 7 1.99 -0.33 16.75
C ARG A 7 0.74 -0.56 15.88
N PRO A 8 0.27 0.48 15.16
CA PRO A 8 -0.91 0.35 14.32
C PRO A 8 -0.68 -0.66 13.19
N THR A 9 -1.71 -1.41 12.84
CA THR A 9 -1.66 -2.33 11.69
C THR A 9 -1.62 -1.55 10.37
N PRO A 10 -1.15 -2.14 9.27
CA PRO A 10 -1.18 -1.51 7.96
C PRO A 10 -2.59 -1.03 7.55
N GLU A 11 -3.65 -1.75 7.93
CA GLU A 11 -5.03 -1.36 7.67
C GLU A 11 -5.42 -0.08 8.44
N GLN A 12 -4.95 0.07 9.68
CA GLN A 12 -5.25 1.23 10.51
C GLN A 12 -4.53 2.49 10.01
N LEU A 13 -3.33 2.33 9.44
CA LEU A 13 -2.57 3.40 8.80
C LEU A 13 -3.15 3.80 7.45
N GLY A 14 -3.67 2.82 6.71
CA GLY A 14 -4.05 2.99 5.32
C GLY A 14 -2.82 3.20 4.42
N PHE A 15 -3.07 3.25 3.10
CA PHE A 15 -1.99 3.26 2.11
C PHE A 15 -1.03 4.45 2.25
N ALA A 16 -1.54 5.65 2.49
CA ALA A 16 -0.70 6.83 2.70
C ALA A 16 0.16 6.70 3.97
N GLY A 17 -0.43 6.28 5.09
CA GLY A 17 0.30 6.09 6.35
C GLY A 17 1.36 4.99 6.26
N CYS A 18 1.09 3.90 5.52
CA CYS A 18 2.09 2.87 5.27
C CYS A 18 3.29 3.41 4.46
N LEU A 19 3.05 4.28 3.48
CA LEU A 19 4.13 4.91 2.71
C LEU A 19 4.95 5.87 3.57
N ASP A 20 4.29 6.69 4.39
CA ASP A 20 4.96 7.62 5.31
C ASP A 20 5.85 6.84 6.30
N GLU A 21 5.34 5.75 6.89
CA GLU A 21 6.13 4.91 7.80
C GLU A 21 7.30 4.22 7.09
N LEU A 22 7.13 3.78 5.84
CA LEU A 22 8.22 3.21 5.05
C LEU A 22 9.33 4.24 4.78
N ASP A 23 8.97 5.49 4.48
CA ASP A 23 9.94 6.59 4.31
C ASP A 23 10.71 6.86 5.61
N ASP A 24 10.02 6.87 6.75
CA ASP A 24 10.64 7.04 8.06
C ASP A 24 11.58 5.88 8.42
N ILE A 25 11.19 4.65 8.09
CA ILE A 25 12.03 3.47 8.25
C ILE A 25 13.32 3.63 7.43
N VAL A 26 13.21 3.96 6.13
CA VAL A 26 14.38 4.13 5.25
C VAL A 26 15.32 5.19 5.80
N ARG A 27 14.81 6.34 6.26
CA ARG A 27 15.62 7.40 6.89
C ARG A 27 16.33 6.91 8.15
N GLY A 28 15.65 6.10 8.97
CA GLY A 28 16.23 5.50 10.16
C GLY A 28 17.40 4.56 9.84
N LEU A 29 17.32 3.83 8.74
CA LEU A 29 18.37 2.89 8.30
C LEU A 29 19.64 3.58 7.80
N GLU A 30 19.54 4.82 7.32
CA GLU A 30 20.67 5.61 6.83
C GLU A 30 21.53 6.20 7.98
N THR A 31 21.14 5.98 9.24
CA THR A 31 21.84 6.51 10.41
C THR A 31 22.90 5.52 10.92
N ASP A 32 24.13 6.00 11.19
CA ASP A 32 25.31 5.18 11.52
C ASP A 32 25.27 4.43 12.86
N THR A 33 24.20 4.56 13.66
CA THR A 33 24.14 4.06 15.05
C THR A 33 23.11 2.95 15.27
N VAL A 34 22.75 2.20 14.23
CA VAL A 34 21.67 1.19 14.32
C VAL A 34 22.22 -0.16 14.80
N ASP A 35 21.65 -0.70 15.88
CA ASP A 35 21.89 -2.07 16.37
C ASP A 35 21.33 -3.12 15.38
N VAL A 36 22.02 -4.24 15.16
CA VAL A 36 21.62 -5.33 14.27
C VAL A 36 20.25 -5.93 14.66
N ASP A 37 19.95 -6.00 15.96
CA ASP A 37 18.65 -6.50 16.43
C ASP A 37 17.52 -5.51 16.12
N HIS A 38 17.81 -4.20 16.21
CA HIS A 38 16.89 -3.14 15.81
C HIS A 38 16.70 -3.13 14.29
N LEU A 39 17.76 -3.36 13.52
CA LEU A 39 17.72 -3.46 12.07
C LEU A 39 16.78 -4.57 11.62
N SER A 40 16.89 -5.75 12.23
CA SER A 40 16.05 -6.91 11.90
C SER A 40 14.56 -6.64 12.14
N GLN A 41 14.22 -6.02 13.28
CA GLN A 41 12.84 -5.64 13.59
C GLN A 41 12.30 -4.57 12.64
N THR A 42 13.14 -3.61 12.27
CA THR A 42 12.81 -2.52 11.34
C THR A 42 12.53 -3.06 9.94
N VAL A 43 13.39 -3.95 9.44
CA VAL A 43 13.22 -4.59 8.13
C VAL A 43 11.99 -5.50 8.12
N SER A 44 11.72 -6.24 9.20
CA SER A 44 10.51 -7.05 9.33
C SER A 44 9.26 -6.19 9.20
N ARG A 45 9.22 -5.05 9.92
CA ARG A 45 8.09 -4.11 9.82
C ARG A 45 7.92 -3.56 8.39
N ALA A 46 9.03 -3.21 7.73
CA ALA A 46 8.97 -2.73 6.35
C ALA A 46 8.41 -3.80 5.39
N ALA A 47 8.79 -5.07 5.59
CA ALA A 47 8.27 -6.18 4.79
C ALA A 47 6.74 -6.30 4.92
N ASP A 48 6.22 -6.25 6.15
CA ASP A 48 4.79 -6.32 6.44
C ASP A 48 4.01 -5.18 5.75
N LEU A 49 4.53 -3.94 5.85
CA LEU A 49 3.92 -2.76 5.23
C LEU A 49 3.91 -2.87 3.69
N VAL A 50 5.01 -3.34 3.09
CA VAL A 50 5.13 -3.50 1.64
C VAL A 50 4.21 -4.59 1.12
N GLU A 51 4.11 -5.72 1.82
CA GLU A 51 3.21 -6.81 1.45
C GLU A 51 1.76 -6.32 1.40
N TRP A 52 1.32 -5.67 2.48
CA TRP A 52 -0.03 -5.09 2.54
C TRP A 52 -0.29 -4.06 1.43
N CYS A 53 0.67 -3.17 1.16
CA CYS A 53 0.52 -2.18 0.08
C CYS A 53 0.36 -2.84 -1.30
N ARG A 54 1.10 -3.92 -1.56
CA ARG A 54 1.03 -4.66 -2.83
C ARG A 54 -0.30 -5.37 -2.99
N GLU A 55 -0.80 -6.02 -1.94
CA GLU A 55 -2.13 -6.63 -1.94
C GLU A 55 -3.20 -5.59 -2.24
N ARG A 56 -3.13 -4.42 -1.58
CA ARG A 56 -4.10 -3.34 -1.78
C ARG A 56 -4.11 -2.78 -3.20
N LEU A 57 -2.94 -2.67 -3.83
CA LEU A 57 -2.83 -2.27 -5.23
C LEU A 57 -3.36 -3.35 -6.17
N GLY A 58 -3.14 -4.63 -5.86
CA GLY A 58 -3.70 -5.77 -6.58
C GLY A 58 -5.24 -5.75 -6.57
N ASP A 59 -5.83 -5.61 -5.38
CA ASP A 59 -7.28 -5.48 -5.21
C ASP A 59 -7.86 -4.31 -6.00
N THR A 60 -7.18 -3.16 -5.95
CA THR A 60 -7.61 -1.95 -6.64
C THR A 60 -7.59 -2.18 -8.16
N ARG A 61 -6.52 -2.79 -8.68
CA ARG A 61 -6.41 -3.14 -10.10
C ARG A 61 -7.52 -4.10 -10.54
N MET A 62 -7.77 -5.16 -9.77
CA MET A 62 -8.83 -6.12 -10.08
C MET A 62 -10.20 -5.43 -10.16
N ARG A 63 -10.51 -4.55 -9.20
CA ARG A 63 -11.77 -3.78 -9.23
C ARG A 63 -11.87 -2.86 -10.44
N LEU A 64 -10.77 -2.23 -10.85
CA LEU A 64 -10.74 -1.40 -12.05
C LEU A 64 -10.99 -2.23 -13.31
N GLU A 65 -10.36 -3.41 -13.42
CA GLU A 65 -10.59 -4.35 -14.53
C GLU A 65 -12.05 -4.83 -14.61
N GLU A 66 -12.75 -4.93 -13.47
CA GLU A 66 -14.18 -5.25 -13.47
C GLU A 66 -15.08 -4.06 -13.84
N ILE A 67 -14.69 -2.83 -13.51
CA ILE A 67 -15.51 -1.63 -13.70
C ILE A 67 -15.35 -1.08 -15.12
N LEU A 68 -14.12 -1.07 -15.66
CA LEU A 68 -13.82 -0.50 -16.98
C LEU A 68 -14.75 -1.01 -18.10
N PRO A 69 -14.95 -2.34 -18.28
CA PRO A 69 -15.85 -2.85 -19.32
C PRO A 69 -17.30 -2.40 -19.15
N ARG A 70 -17.76 -2.20 -17.90
CA ARG A 70 -19.13 -1.73 -17.63
C ARG A 70 -19.32 -0.27 -18.02
N LEU A 71 -18.26 0.54 -17.89
CA LEU A 71 -18.27 1.94 -18.32
C LEU A 71 -18.21 2.05 -19.85
N GLU A 72 -17.39 1.23 -20.51
CA GLU A 72 -17.30 1.17 -21.97
C GLU A 72 -18.64 0.73 -22.60
N LEU A 73 -19.28 -0.31 -22.06
CA LEU A 73 -20.61 -0.77 -22.51
C LEU A 73 -21.72 0.29 -22.34
N ALA A 74 -21.59 1.19 -21.37
CA ALA A 74 -22.56 2.27 -21.19
C ALA A 74 -22.41 3.37 -22.26
N ASP A 75 -21.17 3.61 -22.72
CA ASP A 75 -20.84 4.64 -23.72
C ASP A 75 -21.23 4.22 -25.15
N GLU A 76 -21.17 2.91 -25.46
CA GLU A 76 -21.57 2.37 -26.78
C GLU A 76 -23.09 2.40 -27.05
N THR A 77 -23.90 2.84 -26.08
CA THR A 77 -25.36 2.98 -26.26
C THR A 77 -25.82 4.33 -26.80
N ASP A 78 -24.89 5.26 -27.09
CA ASP A 78 -25.21 6.49 -27.84
C ASP A 78 -25.18 6.18 -29.36
N PRO A 79 -26.33 6.19 -30.06
CA PRO A 79 -26.35 5.92 -31.50
C PRO A 79 -25.50 6.98 -32.23
N PRO A 80 -24.80 6.60 -33.33
CA PRO A 80 -24.02 7.56 -34.10
C PRO A 80 -24.92 8.72 -34.50
N THR A 81 -24.59 9.92 -34.03
CA THR A 81 -25.20 11.16 -34.51
C THR A 81 -24.63 11.42 -35.90
N ASP A 82 -25.25 10.80 -36.90
CA ASP A 82 -24.95 11.07 -38.31
C ASP A 82 -25.34 12.54 -38.60
N PRO A 83 -24.49 13.33 -39.30
CA PRO A 83 -24.81 14.72 -39.65
C PRO A 83 -25.93 14.86 -40.70
#